data_AF-A0A2J4XZG7-F1
#
_entry.id   AF-A0A2J4XZG7-F1
#
_cell.length_a   1.000
_cell.length_b   1.000
_cell.length_c   1.000
_cell.angle_alpha   90.00
_cell.angle_beta   90.00
_cell.angle_gamma   90.00
#
_symmetry.space_group_name_H-M   'P 1'
#
loop_
_entity.id
_entity.type
_entity.pdbx_description
1 polymer ?
#
loop_
_entity_poly.entity_id
_entity_poly.type
_entity_poly.pdbx_seq_one_letter_code
_entity_poly.pdbx_strand_id
1 'polypeptide(L)' 'LYTVGIPAKSGVGGGMVAVVPGQYAIAVYSPPLDAAGNSVRAQQTIEYVANATRANLFLAK' A
#
# COMPACT_ATOMS: atom_id res chain seq x y z
N LEU A 1 -8.60 -1.55 2.37
CA LEU A 1 -9.95 -1.07 2.01
C LEU A 1 -10.30 0.20 2.78
N TYR A 2 -10.47 0.12 4.11
CA TYR A 2 -10.91 1.25 4.94
C TYR A 2 -9.98 2.47 4.94
N THR A 3 -8.66 2.27 5.05
CA THR A 3 -7.71 3.39 5.14
C THR A 3 -7.26 3.90 3.76
N VAL A 4 -6.74 3.00 2.92
CA VAL A 4 -6.08 3.39 1.64
C VAL A 4 -6.95 3.15 0.39
N GLY A 5 -7.92 2.23 0.47
CA GLY A 5 -8.87 1.99 -0.63
C GLY A 5 -8.33 1.41 -1.94
N ILE A 6 -7.11 0.85 -1.94
CA ILE A 6 -6.52 0.17 -3.11
C ILE A 6 -6.12 -1.27 -2.79
N PRO A 7 -6.19 -2.22 -3.74
CA PRO A 7 -5.76 -3.60 -3.54
C PRO A 7 -4.24 -3.68 -3.32
N ALA A 8 -3.81 -4.48 -2.34
CA ALA A 8 -2.40 -4.65 -1.99
C ALA A 8 -2.09 -6.06 -1.46
N LYS A 9 -0.83 -6.48 -1.58
CA LYS A 9 -0.31 -7.72 -0.98
C LYS A 9 1.08 -7.52 -0.38
N SER A 10 1.28 -8.06 0.82
CA SER A 10 2.54 -8.09 1.55
C SER A 10 3.32 -9.40 1.35
N GLY A 11 4.64 -9.36 1.56
CA GLY A 11 5.51 -10.53 1.65
C GLY A 11 6.44 -10.43 2.86
N VAL A 12 6.68 -11.56 3.54
CA VAL A 12 7.49 -11.63 4.78
C VAL A 12 8.96 -11.26 4.57
N GLY A 13 9.45 -11.18 3.32
CA GLY A 13 10.74 -10.58 3.00
C GLY A 13 10.78 -9.05 3.16
N GLY A 14 9.67 -8.41 3.55
CA GLY A 14 9.54 -6.97 3.69
C GLY A 14 9.02 -6.25 2.45
N GLY A 15 8.64 -7.00 1.40
CA GLY A 15 8.06 -6.45 0.18
C GLY A 15 6.56 -6.18 0.32
N MET A 16 6.06 -5.12 -0.31
CA MET A 16 4.64 -4.88 -0.48
C MET A 16 4.36 -4.28 -1.85
N VAL A 17 3.28 -4.74 -2.49
CA VAL A 17 2.78 -4.17 -3.74
C VAL A 17 1.33 -3.73 -3.58
N ALA A 18 0.99 -2.56 -4.11
CA ALA A 18 -0.37 -2.05 -4.23
C ALA A 18 -0.64 -1.61 -5.67
N VAL A 19 -1.88 -1.77 -6.13
CA VAL A 19 -2.26 -1.48 -7.51
C VAL A 19 -3.36 -0.42 -7.54
N VAL A 20 -3.19 0.60 -8.38
CA VAL A 20 -4.22 1.57 -8.75
C VAL A 20 -4.71 1.19 -10.15
N PRO A 21 -5.88 0.54 -10.28
CA PRO A 21 -6.36 0.00 -11.54
C PRO A 21 -6.37 1.04 -12.67
N GLY A 22 -5.76 0.68 -13.81
CA GLY A 22 -5.70 1.53 -15.00
C GLY A 22 -4.74 2.71 -14.92
N GLN A 23 -3.94 2.84 -13.85
CA GLN A 23 -3.04 3.98 -13.66
C GLN A 23 -1.60 3.55 -13.40
N TYR A 24 -1.32 2.90 -12.26
CA TYR A 24 0.05 2.53 -11.85
C TYR A 24 0.03 1.50 -10.71
N ALA A 25 1.21 1.02 -10.34
CA ALA A 25 1.44 0.21 -9.16
C ALA A 25 2.48 0.87 -8.24
N ILE A 26 2.38 0.59 -6.95
CA ILE A 26 3.33 1.01 -5.92
C ILE A 26 4.00 -0.25 -5.39
N ALA A 27 5.33 -0.31 -5.47
CA ALA A 27 6.12 -1.40 -4.89
C ALA A 27 7.11 -0.83 -3.87
N VAL A 28 7.13 -1.41 -2.67
CA VAL A 28 7.98 -0.95 -1.57
C VAL A 28 8.68 -2.15 -0.94
N TYR A 29 9.92 -1.94 -0.52
CA TYR A 29 10.71 -2.93 0.21
C TYR A 29 11.26 -2.33 1.49
N SER A 30 11.00 -2.99 2.62
CA SER A 30 11.57 -2.67 3.92
C SER A 30 11.49 -3.89 4.85
N PRO A 31 12.60 -4.51 5.25
CA PRO A 31 12.61 -5.77 6.02
C PRO A 31 11.84 -5.78 7.35
N PRO A 32 11.85 -4.73 8.19
CA PRO A 32 11.18 -4.78 9.49
C PRO A 32 9.66 -4.97 9.37
N LEU A 33 9.14 -5.99 10.07
CA LEU A 33 7.73 -6.39 10.05
C LEU A 33 7.03 -6.03 11.37
N ASP A 34 5.71 -5.84 11.29
CA ASP A 34 4.82 -5.81 12.46
C ASP A 34 4.46 -7.22 12.96
N ALA A 35 3.65 -7.30 14.01
CA ALA A 35 3.20 -8.55 14.60
C ALA A 35 2.36 -9.44 13.64
N ALA A 36 1.80 -8.87 12.56
CA ALA A 36 1.05 -9.60 11.54
C ALA A 36 1.92 -10.03 10.35
N GLY A 37 3.24 -9.73 10.38
CA GLY A 37 4.17 -10.09 9.31
C GLY A 37 4.17 -9.13 8.13
N ASN A 38 3.62 -7.92 8.28
CA ASN A 38 3.61 -6.90 7.24
C ASN A 38 4.73 -5.88 7.47
N SER A 39 5.37 -5.42 6.40
CA SER A 39 6.37 -4.37 6.53
C SER A 39 5.74 -3.06 7.00
N VAL A 40 6.19 -2.54 8.15
CA VAL A 40 5.65 -1.31 8.78
C VAL A 40 5.82 -0.12 7.84
N ARG A 41 7.05 0.08 7.33
CA ARG A 41 7.37 1.21 6.46
C ARG A 41 6.72 1.09 5.09
N ALA A 42 6.53 -0.14 4.58
CA ALA A 42 5.85 -0.33 3.31
C ALA A 42 4.37 0.07 3.37
N GLN A 43 3.68 -0.28 4.45
CA GLN A 43 2.29 0.15 4.69
C GLN A 43 2.18 1.68 4.71
N GLN A 44 3.04 2.35 5.49
CA GLN A 44 3.06 3.80 5.60
C GLN A 44 3.39 4.49 4.27
N THR A 45 4.32 3.93 3.49
CA THR A 45 4.70 4.48 2.19
C THR A 45 3.56 4.37 1.17
N ILE A 46 2.89 3.22 1.11
CA ILE A 46 1.73 3.02 0.23
C ILE A 46 0.59 3.97 0.60
N GLU A 47 0.31 4.15 1.89
CA GLU A 47 -0.69 5.11 2.37
C GLU A 47 -0.31 6.55 1.99
N TYR A 48 0.94 6.96 2.22
CA TYR A 48 1.44 8.29 1.87
C TYR A 48 1.27 8.57 0.37
N VAL A 49 1.74 7.65 -0.49
CA VAL A 49 1.66 7.82 -1.94
C VAL A 49 0.21 7.86 -2.39
N ALA A 50 -0.64 6.93 -1.93
CA ALA A 50 -2.04 6.88 -2.30
C ALA A 50 -2.82 8.14 -1.89
N ASN A 51 -2.49 8.73 -0.73
CA ASN A 51 -3.08 10.00 -0.30
C ASN A 51 -2.61 11.17 -1.17
N ALA A 52 -1.29 11.24 -1.45
CA ALA A 52 -0.72 12.29 -2.29
C ALA A 52 -1.29 12.27 -3.72
N THR A 53 -1.63 11.10 -4.24
CA THR A 53 -2.16 10.93 -5.60
C THR A 53 -3.68 10.78 -5.67
N ARG A 54 -4.39 10.86 -4.52
CA ARG A 54 -5.85 10.64 -4.42
C ARG A 54 -6.30 9.31 -5.05
N ALA A 55 -5.57 8.23 -4.76
CA ALA A 55 -5.74 6.92 -5.41
C ALA A 55 -6.87 6.04 -4.83
N ASN A 56 -7.53 6.45 -3.75
CA ASN A 56 -8.54 5.63 -3.09
C ASN A 56 -9.76 5.43 -3.99
N LEU A 57 -10.08 4.17 -4.30
CA LEU A 57 -11.15 3.77 -5.21
C LEU A 57 -12.57 4.03 -4.68
N PHE A 58 -12.70 4.29 -3.39
CA PHE A 58 -13.97 4.44 -2.70
C PHE A 58 -14.24 5.87 -2.23
N LEU A 59 -13.34 6.82 -2.50
CA LEU A 59 -13.70 8.24 -2.37
C LEU A 59 -14.72 8.56 -3.47
N ALA A 60 -15.90 9.05 -3.08
CA ALA A 60 -16.89 9.55 -4.03
C ALA A 60 -16.22 10.60 -4.94
N LYS A 61 -16.44 10.48 -6.25
CA LYS A 61 -16.01 11.50 -7.21
C LYS A 61 -16.75 12.82 -6.97
#